data_AF-A0A4U8S3N7-F1
#
_entry.id   AF-A0A4U8S3N7-F1
#
_cell.length_a   1.000
_cell.length_b   1.000
_cell.length_c   1.000
_cell.angle_alpha   90.00
_cell.angle_beta   90.00
_cell.angle_gamma   90.00
#
_symmetry.space_group_name_H-M   'P 1'
#
loop_
_entity.id
_entity.type
_entity.pdbx_description
1 polymer ?
#
loop_
_entity_poly.entity_id
_entity_poly.type
_entity_poly.pdbx_seq_one_letter_code
_entity_poly.pdbx_strand_id
1 'polypeptide(L)'
;MRIILQILLFAVIFLLLFFVARCAMANAFIPLELAQDHFSDFILMFALGSVADLRVISIGFLPLLVCALFAVIFSSSYAQRLINYAGGGAKLKI
;
A
#
# COMPACT_ATOMS: atom_id res chain seq x y z
N MET A 1 3.52 13.32 7.92
CA MET A 1 4.62 12.42 7.53
C MET A 1 4.57 11.04 8.21
N ARG A 2 4.17 10.93 9.49
CA ARG A 2 4.09 9.63 10.22
C ARG A 2 3.17 8.58 9.56
N ILE A 3 2.03 9.02 9.00
CA ILE A 3 1.01 8.15 8.40
C ILE A 3 1.51 7.48 7.10
N ILE A 4 2.21 8.22 6.24
CA ILE A 4 2.77 7.69 4.99
C ILE A 4 3.78 6.58 5.27
N LEU A 5 4.62 6.78 6.30
CA LEU A 5 5.63 5.81 6.70
C LEU A 5 5.00 4.55 7.29
N GLN A 6 3.90 4.67 8.06
CA GLN A 6 3.12 3.52 8.50
C GLN A 6 2.50 2.75 7.32
N ILE A 7 1.92 3.43 6.34
CA ILE A 7 1.32 2.77 5.16
C ILE A 7 2.41 2.02 4.38
N LEU A 8 3.58 2.64 4.18
CA LEU A 8 4.72 2.00 3.52
C LEU A 8 5.18 0.74 4.28
N LEU A 9 5.31 0.83 5.60
CA LEU A 9 5.74 -0.28 6.44
C LEU A 9 4.73 -1.43 6.41
N PHE A 10 3.43 -1.14 6.48
CA PHE A 10 2.39 -2.15 6.31
C PHE A 10 2.44 -2.80 4.92
N ALA A 11 2.63 -2.02 3.86
CA ALA A 11 2.74 -2.56 2.51
C ALA A 11 3.90 -3.56 2.37
N VAL A 12 5.07 -3.26 2.93
CA VAL A 12 6.23 -4.16 2.92
C VAL A 12 5.95 -5.45 3.71
N ILE A 13 5.34 -5.35 4.88
CA ILE A 13 4.98 -6.53 5.69
C ILE A 13 4.00 -7.43 4.94
N PHE A 14 2.94 -6.85 4.36
CA PHE A 14 1.98 -7.61 3.58
C PHE A 14 2.61 -8.27 2.35
N LEU A 15 3.51 -7.57 1.65
CA LEU A 15 4.22 -8.14 0.49
C LEU A 15 5.05 -9.37 0.90
N LEU A 16 5.79 -9.29 2.01
CA LEU A 16 6.55 -10.42 2.55
C LEU A 16 5.64 -11.59 2.94
N LEU A 17 4.51 -11.32 3.59
CA LEU A 17 3.57 -12.34 4.06
C LEU A 17 2.93 -13.08 2.88
N PHE A 18 2.52 -12.35 1.83
CA PHE A 18 2.02 -12.94 0.58
C PHE A 18 3.10 -13.72 -0.18
N PHE A 19 4.35 -13.24 -0.18
CA PHE A 19 5.46 -13.98 -0.79
C PHE A 19 5.68 -15.33 -0.12
N VAL A 20 5.71 -15.37 1.22
CA VAL A 20 5.83 -16.62 1.99
C VAL A 20 4.63 -17.53 1.73
N ALA A 21 3.41 -16.99 1.72
CA ALA A 21 2.20 -17.76 1.43
C ALA A 21 2.26 -18.42 0.04
N ARG A 22 2.74 -17.70 -0.98
CA ARG A 22 2.90 -18.29 -2.32
C ARG A 22 3.99 -19.35 -2.36
N CYS A 23 5.14 -19.12 -1.72
CA CYS A 23 6.18 -20.16 -1.62
C CYS A 23 5.64 -21.44 -0.95
N ALA A 24 4.83 -21.30 0.11
CA ALA A 24 4.19 -22.42 0.77
C ALA A 24 3.22 -23.18 -0.14
N MET A 25 2.39 -22.47 -0.93
CA MET A 25 1.51 -23.11 -1.92
C MET A 25 2.31 -23.79 -3.04
N ALA A 26 3.33 -23.12 -3.59
CA ALA A 26 4.16 -23.67 -4.65
C ALA A 26 4.83 -24.99 -4.21
N ASN A 27 5.35 -25.02 -2.98
CA ASN A 27 5.99 -26.21 -2.42
C ASN A 27 5.01 -27.34 -2.07
N ALA A 28 3.75 -27.01 -1.74
CA ALA A 28 2.72 -28.00 -1.40
C ALA A 28 2.06 -28.65 -2.63
N PHE A 29 1.96 -27.92 -3.75
CA PHE A 29 1.20 -28.38 -4.92
C PHE A 29 2.06 -28.82 -6.11
N ILE A 30 3.34 -28.43 -6.17
CA ILE A 30 4.18 -28.67 -7.35
C ILE A 30 5.30 -29.65 -6.99
N PRO A 31 5.24 -30.91 -7.46
CA PRO A 31 6.33 -31.86 -7.27
C PRO A 31 7.58 -31.35 -8.00
N LEU A 32 8.71 -31.36 -7.30
CA LEU A 32 9.98 -30.74 -7.73
C LEU A 32 10.47 -31.28 -9.09
N GLU A 33 10.14 -32.54 -9.39
CA GLU A 33 10.50 -33.22 -10.63
C GLU A 33 9.78 -32.62 -11.86
N LEU A 34 8.49 -32.25 -11.75
CA LEU A 34 7.74 -31.59 -12.83
C LEU A 34 8.20 -30.14 -13.06
N ALA A 35 8.62 -29.46 -11.98
CA ALA A 35 9.08 -28.08 -12.08
C ALA A 35 10.38 -27.96 -12.89
N GLN A 36 11.25 -28.98 -12.85
CA GLN A 36 12.49 -29.01 -13.64
C GLN A 36 12.22 -29.21 -15.13
N ASP A 37 11.30 -30.08 -15.51
CA ASP A 37 11.00 -30.37 -16.92
C ASP A 37 10.20 -29.24 -17.60
N HIS A 38 9.37 -28.51 -16.84
CA HIS A 38 8.51 -27.43 -17.35
C HIS A 38 8.74 -26.09 -16.63
N PHE A 39 10.01 -25.68 -16.50
CA PHE A 39 10.40 -24.50 -15.74
C PHE A 39 9.76 -23.19 -16.25
N SER A 40 9.51 -23.06 -17.56
CA SER A 40 8.87 -21.85 -18.10
C SER A 40 7.41 -21.71 -17.68
N ASP A 41 6.66 -22.82 -17.67
CA ASP A 41 5.25 -22.82 -17.28
C ASP A 41 5.11 -22.57 -15.78
N PHE A 42 6.05 -23.08 -14.98
CA PHE A 42 6.15 -22.77 -13.56
C PHE A 42 6.37 -21.28 -13.31
N ILE A 43 7.31 -20.65 -14.03
CA ILE A 43 7.56 -19.21 -13.93
C ILE A 43 6.32 -18.42 -14.32
N LEU A 44 5.63 -18.82 -15.38
CA LEU A 44 4.42 -18.15 -15.85
C LEU A 44 3.29 -18.26 -14.82
N MET A 45 3.08 -19.45 -14.25
CA MET A 45 2.11 -19.68 -13.17
C MET A 45 2.45 -18.84 -11.92
N PHE A 46 3.72 -18.79 -11.54
CA PHE A 46 4.19 -18.00 -10.40
C PHE A 46 4.01 -16.49 -10.64
N ALA A 47 4.28 -16.02 -11.85
CA ALA A 47 4.10 -14.62 -12.26
C ALA A 47 2.61 -14.22 -12.30
N LEU A 48 1.74 -15.08 -12.84
CA LEU A 48 0.29 -14.87 -12.82
C LEU A 48 -0.25 -14.79 -11.41
N GLY A 49 0.19 -15.71 -10.53
CA GLY A 49 -0.09 -15.62 -9.09
C GLY A 49 0.38 -14.28 -8.51
N SER A 50 1.57 -13.82 -8.91
CA SER A 50 2.16 -12.52 -8.51
C SER A 50 1.25 -11.35 -8.77
N VAL A 51 0.76 -11.27 -9.99
CA VAL A 51 -0.14 -10.21 -10.41
C VAL A 51 -1.45 -10.26 -9.63
N ALA A 52 -2.00 -11.45 -9.38
CA ALA A 52 -3.23 -11.61 -8.62
C ALA A 52 -3.10 -11.12 -7.17
N ASP A 53 -2.05 -11.53 -6.46
CA ASP A 53 -1.84 -11.11 -5.07
C ASP A 53 -1.54 -9.61 -4.97
N LEU A 54 -0.77 -9.05 -5.92
CA LEU A 54 -0.50 -7.61 -5.98
C LEU A 54 -1.77 -6.80 -6.23
N ARG A 55 -2.71 -7.34 -7.03
CA ARG A 55 -4.04 -6.75 -7.23
C ARG A 55 -4.86 -6.78 -5.94
N VAL A 56 -4.84 -7.88 -5.18
CA VAL A 56 -5.55 -7.98 -3.89
C VAL A 56 -5.02 -6.96 -2.89
N ILE A 57 -3.69 -6.85 -2.77
CA ILE A 57 -3.02 -5.85 -1.93
C ILE A 57 -3.44 -4.45 -2.38
N SER A 58 -3.37 -4.15 -3.68
CA SER A 58 -3.76 -2.86 -4.22
C SER A 58 -5.20 -2.48 -3.85
N ILE A 59 -6.16 -3.41 -3.99
CA ILE A 59 -7.56 -3.20 -3.62
C ILE A 59 -7.72 -2.91 -2.12
N GLY A 60 -6.96 -3.60 -1.25
CA GLY A 60 -7.01 -3.37 0.20
C GLY A 60 -6.39 -2.03 0.62
N PHE A 61 -5.32 -1.60 -0.03
CA PHE A 61 -4.61 -0.36 0.32
C PHE A 61 -5.18 0.90 -0.35
N LEU A 62 -5.89 0.76 -1.48
CA LEU A 62 -6.54 1.89 -2.17
C LEU A 62 -7.48 2.72 -1.28
N PRO A 63 -8.42 2.13 -0.52
CA PRO A 63 -9.31 2.92 0.34
C PRO A 63 -8.55 3.60 1.48
N LEU A 64 -7.48 2.98 2.01
CA LEU A 64 -6.60 3.61 2.99
C LEU A 64 -5.90 4.83 2.42
N LEU A 65 -5.40 4.74 1.18
CA LEU A 65 -4.74 5.83 0.47
C LEU A 65 -5.71 6.98 0.19
N VAL A 66 -6.93 6.66 -0.26
CA VAL A 66 -7.99 7.66 -0.48
C VAL A 66 -8.35 8.36 0.82
N CYS A 67 -8.48 7.62 1.93
CA CYS A 67 -8.76 8.19 3.24
C CYS A 67 -7.62 9.12 3.72
N ALA A 68 -6.36 8.70 3.51
CA ALA A 68 -5.19 9.52 3.81
C ALA A 68 -5.14 10.79 2.94
N LEU A 69 -5.49 10.70 1.67
CA LEU A 69 -5.55 11.84 0.75
C LEU A 69 -6.62 12.85 1.22
N PHE A 70 -7.82 12.37 1.55
CA PHE A 70 -8.86 13.23 2.13
C PHE A 70 -8.38 13.90 3.42
N ALA A 71 -7.80 13.14 4.35
CA ALA A 71 -7.28 13.70 5.61
C ALA A 71 -6.25 14.82 5.37
N VAL A 72 -5.38 14.69 4.37
CA VAL A 72 -4.40 15.73 4.02
C VAL A 72 -5.07 16.97 3.42
N ILE A 73 -6.02 16.80 2.49
CA ILE A 73 -6.77 17.91 1.86
C ILE A 73 -7.59 18.68 2.89
N PHE A 74 -8.26 17.97 3.80
CA PHE A 74 -9.01 18.60 4.89
C PHE A 74 -8.06 19.27 5.89
N SER A 75 -6.96 18.62 6.28
CA SER A 75 -5.97 19.22 7.17
C SER A 75 -5.34 20.49 6.61
N SER A 76 -5.02 20.56 5.32
CA SER A 76 -4.47 21.77 4.70
C SER A 76 -5.51 22.90 4.65
N SER A 77 -6.77 22.58 4.38
CA SER A 77 -7.88 23.53 4.39
C SER A 77 -8.18 24.08 5.79
N TYR A 78 -8.09 23.26 6.84
CA TYR A 78 -8.25 23.70 8.23
C TYR A 78 -7.03 24.48 8.75
N ALA A 79 -5.80 24.13 8.33
CA ALA A 79 -4.59 24.88 8.66
C ALA A 79 -4.61 26.29 8.04
N GLN A 80 -5.03 26.44 6.79
CA GLN A 80 -5.23 27.77 6.18
C GLN A 80 -6.35 28.57 6.85
N ARG A 81 -7.43 27.92 7.33
CA ARG A 81 -8.48 28.59 8.10
C ARG A 81 -7.98 29.06 9.45
N LEU A 82 -7.19 28.27 10.20
CA LEU A 82 -6.59 28.70 11.46
C LEU A 82 -5.61 29.88 11.30
N ILE A 83 -4.86 29.95 10.20
CA ILE A 83 -4.00 31.11 9.88
C ILE A 83 -4.85 32.35 9.56
N ASN A 84 -5.98 32.20 8.84
CA ASN A 84 -6.90 33.30 8.56
C ASN A 84 -7.67 33.77 9.81
N TYR A 85 -8.04 32.87 10.73
CA TYR A 85 -8.66 33.24 12.00
C TYR A 85 -7.64 33.81 13.00
N ALA A 86 -6.38 33.37 12.99
CA ALA A 86 -5.29 33.96 13.78
C ALA A 86 -4.79 35.30 13.22
N GLY A 87 -4.97 35.56 11.92
CA GLY A 87 -4.66 36.83 11.25
C GLY A 87 -5.79 37.88 11.30
N GLY A 88 -6.93 37.56 11.92
CA GLY A 88 -8.14 38.40 11.92
C GLY A 88 -8.34 39.24 13.18
N GLY A 89 -7.29 39.84 13.76
CA GLY A 89 -7.41 40.51 15.07
C GLY A 89 -6.36 41.53 15.47
N ALA A 90 -5.61 42.16 14.55
CA ALA A 90 -4.70 43.25 14.91
C ALA A 90 -4.84 44.46 13.98
N LYS A 91 -5.96 45.17 14.10
CA LYS A 91 -5.96 46.63 13.88
C LYS A 91 -5.19 47.26 15.05
N LEU A 92 -3.89 47.48 14.90
CA LEU A 92 -3.15 48.40 15.77
C LEU A 92 -2.60 49.56 14.95
N LYS A 93 -3.28 50.67 15.17
CA LYS A 93 -3.01 52.04 14.77
C LYS A 93 -1.59 52.43 15.21
N ILE A 94 -0.77 52.86 14.26
CA ILE A 94 0.34 53.79 14.49
C ILE A 94 0.14 54.93 13.50
#